data_AF-A0A4R7V7P3-F1
#
_entry.id   AF-A0A4R7V7P3-F1
#
_cell.length_a   1.000
_cell.length_b   1.000
_cell.length_c   1.000
_cell.angle_alpha   90.00
_cell.angle_beta   90.00
_cell.angle_gamma   90.00
#
_symmetry.space_group_name_H-M   'P 1'
#
loop_
_entity.id
_entity.type
_entity.pdbx_description
1 polymer ?
#
loop_
_entity_poly.entity_id
_entity_poly.type
_entity_poly.pdbx_seq_one_letter_code
_entity_poly.pdbx_strand_id
1 'polypeptide(L)'
;MRLDLERTLHDGAAADMSALALELGLISMAADDPTTGARIEAALDMLRRAIDDLRGIGSALYPPVLVSAGLGPALTAVAERRELRLRLDLPRRELGVEARSRTGLLVVDHLRTLCPGSSVRVRVRGARFVRVHITDAQPDRSTRHHRAVFRCA
;
A
#
# COMPACT_ATOMS: atom_id res chain seq x y z
N MET A 1 -11.76 2.73 11.62
CA MET A 1 -11.67 1.77 12.74
C MET A 1 -10.90 0.48 12.42
N ARG A 2 -11.13 -0.25 11.30
CA ARG A 2 -10.25 -1.40 10.95
C ARG A 2 -8.88 -0.97 10.40
N LEU A 3 -8.84 0.13 9.65
CA LEU A 3 -7.63 0.74 9.11
C LEU A 3 -6.67 1.29 10.17
N ASP A 4 -7.20 1.81 11.29
CA ASP A 4 -6.36 2.40 12.35
C ASP A 4 -5.64 1.30 13.15
N LEU A 5 -6.32 0.17 13.38
CA LEU A 5 -5.74 -1.00 14.02
C LEU A 5 -4.66 -1.65 13.12
N GLU A 6 -4.92 -1.78 11.82
CA GLU A 6 -3.92 -2.23 10.85
C GLU A 6 -2.72 -1.27 10.78
N ARG A 7 -2.93 0.05 10.85
CA ARG A 7 -1.85 1.05 10.81
C ARG A 7 -0.99 1.07 12.07
N THR A 8 -1.59 0.97 13.25
CA THR A 8 -0.85 0.88 14.52
C THR A 8 -0.12 -0.46 14.65
N LEU A 9 -0.73 -1.56 14.18
CA LEU A 9 -0.05 -2.86 14.14
C LEU A 9 1.08 -2.90 13.11
N HIS A 10 0.97 -2.18 12.00
CA HIS A 10 1.96 -2.28 10.92
C HIS A 10 3.14 -1.32 11.10
N ASP A 11 2.87 -0.02 11.24
CA ASP A 11 3.93 0.99 11.37
C ASP A 11 4.51 1.00 12.79
N GLY A 12 3.65 0.79 13.80
CA GLY A 12 4.07 0.68 15.20
C GLY A 12 4.94 -0.55 15.44
N ALA A 13 4.50 -1.73 15.00
CA ALA A 13 5.30 -2.95 15.19
C ALA A 13 6.59 -2.92 14.38
N ALA A 14 6.62 -2.34 13.17
CA ALA A 14 7.86 -2.21 12.41
C ALA A 14 8.85 -1.21 13.06
N ALA A 15 8.36 -0.15 13.70
CA ALA A 15 9.20 0.77 14.47
C ALA A 15 9.76 0.10 15.74
N ASP A 16 8.91 -0.60 16.49
CA ASP A 16 9.32 -1.35 17.69
C ASP A 16 10.34 -2.45 17.35
N MET A 17 10.11 -3.18 16.25
CA MET A 17 11.05 -4.19 15.75
C MET A 17 12.37 -3.57 15.25
N SER A 18 12.35 -2.35 14.70
CA SER A 18 13.57 -1.64 14.29
C SER A 18 14.38 -1.18 15.51
N ALA A 19 13.71 -0.74 16.58
CA ALA A 19 14.36 -0.41 17.85
C ALA A 19 14.98 -1.66 18.50
N LEU A 20 14.27 -2.79 18.49
CA LEU A 20 14.77 -4.07 18.98
C LEU A 20 15.99 -4.56 18.17
N ALA A 21 15.98 -4.38 16.85
CA ALA A 21 17.12 -4.71 16.00
C ALA A 21 18.35 -3.84 16.31
N LEU A 22 18.17 -2.58 16.70
CA LEU A 22 19.27 -1.72 17.13
C LEU A 22 19.87 -2.20 18.45
N GLU A 23 19.03 -2.50 19.45
CA GLU A 23 19.47 -3.02 20.75
C GLU A 23 20.22 -4.35 20.61
N LEU A 24 19.69 -5.28 19.83
CA LEU A 24 20.36 -6.56 19.56
C LEU A 24 21.70 -6.37 18.83
N GLY A 25 21.82 -5.39 17.93
CA GLY A 25 23.10 -5.04 17.30
C GLY A 25 24.15 -4.54 18.30
N LEU A 26 23.74 -3.72 19.27
CA LEU A 26 24.62 -3.25 20.35
C LEU A 26 25.10 -4.40 21.24
N ILE A 27 24.20 -5.34 21.57
CA ILE A 27 24.53 -6.54 22.35
C ILE A 27 25.48 -7.46 21.58
N SER A 28 25.26 -7.64 20.28
CA SER A 28 26.15 -8.40 19.38
C SER A 28 27.59 -7.86 19.42
N MET A 29 27.74 -6.53 19.29
CA MET A 29 29.05 -5.86 19.30
C MET A 29 29.74 -5.91 20.66
N ALA A 30 28.99 -6.02 21.76
CA ALA A 30 29.50 -6.11 23.11
C ALA A 30 29.73 -7.56 23.58
N ALA A 31 29.46 -8.57 22.74
CA ALA A 31 29.62 -9.97 23.10
C ALA A 31 31.09 -10.40 23.04
N ASP A 32 31.63 -10.84 24.18
CA ASP A 32 33.00 -11.36 24.27
C ASP A 32 33.17 -12.73 23.60
N ASP A 33 32.09 -13.52 23.50
CA ASP A 33 32.08 -14.82 22.83
C ASP A 33 31.70 -14.65 21.34
N PRO A 34 32.62 -14.98 20.40
CA PRO A 34 32.36 -14.90 18.96
C PRO A 34 31.16 -15.74 18.51
N THR A 35 30.89 -16.85 19.19
CA THR A 35 29.75 -17.73 18.86
C THR A 35 28.42 -17.06 19.21
N THR A 36 28.36 -16.38 20.36
CA THR A 36 27.20 -15.60 20.80
C THR A 36 26.95 -14.42 19.88
N GLY A 37 27.98 -13.65 19.50
CA GLY A 37 27.86 -12.57 18.51
C GLY A 37 27.30 -13.06 17.18
N ALA A 38 27.82 -14.17 16.64
CA ALA A 38 27.33 -14.75 15.38
C ALA A 38 25.86 -15.19 15.45
N ARG A 39 25.40 -15.71 16.59
CA ARG A 39 23.98 -16.08 16.79
C ARG A 39 23.07 -14.87 16.86
N ILE A 40 23.53 -13.77 17.44
CA ILE A 40 22.78 -12.51 17.50
C ILE A 40 22.67 -11.88 16.10
N GLU A 41 23.75 -11.88 15.31
CA GLU A 41 23.69 -11.44 13.91
C GLU A 41 22.73 -12.27 13.06
N ALA A 42 22.72 -13.59 13.22
CA ALA A 42 21.76 -14.44 12.53
C ALA A 42 20.30 -14.12 12.90
N ALA A 43 20.03 -13.84 14.19
CA ALA A 43 18.71 -13.41 14.64
C ALA A 43 18.32 -12.01 14.11
N LEU A 44 19.29 -11.09 14.03
CA LEU A 44 19.12 -9.77 13.43
C LEU A 44 18.74 -9.85 11.95
N ASP A 45 19.38 -10.72 11.19
CA ASP A 45 19.05 -10.92 9.79
C ASP A 45 17.66 -11.52 9.59
N MET A 46 17.25 -12.46 10.44
CA MET A 46 15.87 -12.97 10.44
C MET A 46 14.86 -11.88 10.76
N LEU A 47 15.14 -11.04 11.76
CA LEU A 47 14.28 -9.92 12.15
C LEU A 47 14.16 -8.88 11.03
N ARG A 48 15.27 -8.52 10.37
CA ARG A 48 15.28 -7.60 9.21
C ARG A 48 14.41 -8.13 8.08
N ARG A 49 14.54 -9.42 7.74
CA ARG A 49 13.70 -10.07 6.71
C ARG A 49 12.22 -10.04 7.08
N ALA A 50 11.88 -10.34 8.33
CA ALA A 50 10.50 -10.28 8.80
C ALA A 50 9.92 -8.85 8.74
N ILE A 51 10.72 -7.83 9.06
CA ILE A 51 10.33 -6.42 8.90
C ILE A 51 10.11 -6.08 7.42
N ASP A 52 10.97 -6.55 6.53
CA ASP A 52 10.83 -6.29 5.09
C ASP A 52 9.63 -7.04 4.49
N ASP A 53 9.34 -8.27 4.92
CA ASP A 53 8.14 -9.02 4.55
C ASP A 53 6.87 -8.30 5.04
N LEU A 54 6.88 -7.82 6.29
CA LEU A 54 5.80 -6.97 6.81
C LEU A 54 5.64 -5.72 5.96
N ARG A 55 6.70 -4.95 5.69
CA ARG A 55 6.66 -3.77 4.80
C ARG A 55 6.18 -4.09 3.39
N GLY A 56 6.51 -5.27 2.87
CA GLY A 56 5.98 -5.82 1.62
C GLY A 56 4.47 -6.01 1.67
N ILE A 57 3.96 -6.59 2.76
CA ILE A 57 2.53 -6.77 3.04
C ILE A 57 1.81 -5.42 3.20
N GLY A 58 2.39 -4.46 3.92
CA GLY A 58 1.83 -3.11 4.06
C GLY A 58 1.75 -2.34 2.74
N SER A 59 2.78 -2.45 1.90
CA SER A 59 2.76 -1.92 0.53
C SER A 59 1.71 -2.60 -0.34
N ALA A 60 1.41 -3.88 -0.06
CA ALA A 60 0.33 -4.66 -0.65
C ALA A 60 -1.04 -4.40 0.00
N LEU A 61 -1.19 -3.48 0.95
CA LEU A 61 -2.48 -3.17 1.58
C LEU A 61 -2.82 -1.67 1.60
N TYR A 62 -1.85 -0.77 1.69
CA TYR A 62 -2.12 0.67 1.64
C TYR A 62 -0.88 1.47 1.20
N PRO A 63 -0.90 2.11 0.00
CA PRO A 63 0.24 2.92 -0.43
C PRO A 63 0.44 4.09 0.54
N PRO A 64 1.61 4.25 1.22
CA PRO A 64 1.88 5.38 2.11
C PRO A 64 1.66 6.74 1.44
N VAL A 65 1.87 6.77 0.11
CA VAL A 65 1.62 7.89 -0.79
C VAL A 65 0.15 8.37 -0.82
N LEU A 66 -0.83 7.52 -0.48
CA LEU A 66 -2.25 7.92 -0.37
C LEU A 66 -2.49 8.90 0.78
N VAL A 67 -1.65 8.85 1.83
CA VAL A 67 -1.72 9.74 3.00
C VAL A 67 -0.99 11.06 2.75
N SER A 68 0.19 11.01 2.13
CA SER A 68 1.09 12.17 2.01
C SER A 68 0.92 12.97 0.72
N ALA A 69 0.68 12.32 -0.42
CA ALA A 69 0.63 12.97 -1.74
C ALA A 69 -0.78 13.04 -2.36
N GLY A 70 -1.76 12.35 -1.75
CA GLY A 70 -3.14 12.32 -2.20
C GLY A 70 -3.45 11.23 -3.23
N LEU A 71 -4.73 11.12 -3.59
CA LEU A 71 -5.27 9.98 -4.35
C LEU A 71 -4.64 9.79 -5.73
N GLY A 72 -4.43 10.89 -6.47
CA GLY A 72 -3.90 10.84 -7.84
C GLY A 72 -2.48 10.27 -7.90
N PRO A 73 -1.49 10.92 -7.28
CA PRO A 73 -0.11 10.45 -7.26
C PRO A 73 0.03 9.03 -6.72
N ALA A 74 -0.77 8.68 -5.70
CA ALA A 74 -0.76 7.34 -5.13
C ALA A 74 -1.18 6.25 -6.11
N LEU A 75 -2.28 6.46 -6.84
CA LEU A 75 -2.77 5.51 -7.83
C LEU A 75 -1.82 5.40 -9.03
N THR A 76 -1.20 6.51 -9.43
CA THR A 76 -0.18 6.52 -10.49
C THR A 76 1.03 5.68 -10.11
N ALA A 77 1.58 5.86 -8.91
CA ALA A 77 2.73 5.08 -8.44
C ALA A 77 2.44 3.57 -8.41
N VAL A 78 1.23 3.17 -8.01
CA VAL A 78 0.80 1.77 -8.04
C VAL A 78 0.72 1.24 -9.48
N ALA A 79 0.15 2.02 -10.40
CA ALA A 79 0.04 1.63 -11.80
C ALA A 79 1.41 1.49 -12.48
N GLU A 80 2.35 2.39 -12.20
CA GLU A 80 3.72 2.35 -12.74
C GLU A 80 4.46 1.08 -12.30
N ARG A 81 4.43 0.75 -10.99
CA ARG A 81 5.04 -0.49 -10.45
C ARG A 81 4.46 -1.76 -11.06
N ARG A 82 3.25 -1.68 -11.61
CA ARG A 82 2.49 -2.79 -12.19
C ARG A 82 2.50 -2.76 -13.72
N GLU A 83 3.23 -1.81 -14.32
CA GLU A 83 3.32 -1.59 -15.77
C GLU A 83 1.95 -1.38 -16.44
N LEU A 84 1.04 -0.68 -15.77
CA LEU A 84 -0.31 -0.41 -16.25
C LEU A 84 -0.41 0.98 -16.90
N ARG A 85 -1.20 1.09 -17.98
CA ARG A 85 -1.52 2.36 -18.63
C ARG A 85 -2.74 3.01 -17.97
N LEU A 86 -2.52 3.80 -16.91
CA LEU A 86 -3.59 4.42 -16.11
C LEU A 86 -3.96 5.82 -16.61
N ARG A 87 -5.28 6.08 -16.75
CA ARG A 87 -5.84 7.43 -16.90
C ARG A 87 -6.81 7.73 -15.76
N LEU A 88 -6.59 8.84 -15.06
CA LEU A 88 -7.41 9.30 -13.94
C LEU A 88 -8.25 10.52 -14.33
N ASP A 89 -9.53 10.49 -13.96
CA ASP A 89 -10.45 11.63 -14.02
C ASP A 89 -11.07 11.78 -12.62
N LEU A 90 -10.36 12.56 -11.79
CA LEU A 90 -10.69 12.80 -10.40
C LEU A 90 -11.52 14.10 -10.25
N PRO A 91 -12.35 14.22 -9.21
CA PRO A 91 -13.10 15.45 -8.97
C PRO A 91 -12.16 16.63 -8.72
N ARG A 92 -12.54 17.83 -9.18
CA ARG A 92 -11.78 19.07 -8.92
C ARG A 92 -11.70 19.44 -7.44
N ARG A 93 -12.71 19.05 -6.67
CA ARG A 93 -12.74 19.24 -5.22
C ARG A 93 -12.16 18.00 -4.54
N GLU A 94 -11.32 18.21 -3.53
CA GLU A 94 -10.79 17.10 -2.75
C GLU A 94 -11.90 16.27 -2.11
N LEU A 95 -11.70 14.95 -2.16
CA LEU A 95 -12.49 14.00 -1.38
C LEU A 95 -12.10 14.14 0.10
N GLY A 96 -13.09 14.03 0.99
CA GLY A 96 -12.84 13.87 2.43
C GLY A 96 -11.98 12.64 2.70
N VAL A 97 -11.33 12.61 3.86
CA VAL A 97 -10.34 11.58 4.23
C VAL A 97 -10.89 10.15 4.07
N GLU A 98 -12.09 9.88 4.59
CA GLU A 98 -12.69 8.54 4.50
C GLU A 98 -13.03 8.14 3.05
N ALA A 99 -13.63 9.07 2.30
CA ALA A 99 -13.96 8.87 0.89
C ALA A 99 -12.72 8.59 0.04
N ARG A 100 -11.64 9.35 0.28
CA ARG A 100 -10.34 9.20 -0.37
C ARG A 100 -9.75 7.82 -0.12
N SER A 101 -9.70 7.39 1.15
CA SER A 101 -9.18 6.08 1.53
C SER A 101 -9.97 4.94 0.89
N ARG A 102 -11.32 5.01 0.94
CA ARG A 102 -12.17 4.00 0.30
C ARG A 102 -11.99 3.94 -1.21
N THR A 103 -11.94 5.09 -1.89
CA THR A 103 -11.68 5.13 -3.34
C THR A 103 -10.30 4.56 -3.66
N GLY A 104 -9.29 4.94 -2.90
CA GLY A 104 -7.91 4.46 -3.07
C GLY A 104 -7.84 2.95 -3.02
N LEU A 105 -8.34 2.36 -1.93
CA LEU A 105 -8.36 0.91 -1.72
C LEU A 105 -9.09 0.19 -2.85
N LEU A 106 -10.31 0.62 -3.17
CA LEU A 106 -11.12 -0.02 -4.21
C LEU A 106 -10.41 -0.04 -5.57
N VAL A 107 -9.77 1.08 -5.93
CA VAL A 107 -9.06 1.17 -7.21
C VAL A 107 -7.78 0.33 -7.16
N VAL A 108 -7.00 0.40 -6.08
CA VAL A 108 -5.77 -0.37 -5.92
C VAL A 108 -6.05 -1.88 -6.00
N ASP A 109 -7.10 -2.36 -5.33
CA ASP A 109 -7.50 -3.77 -5.40
C ASP A 109 -7.91 -4.18 -6.81
N HIS A 110 -8.60 -3.30 -7.54
CA HIS A 110 -8.89 -3.56 -8.96
C HIS A 110 -7.61 -3.66 -9.78
N LEU A 111 -6.69 -2.70 -9.63
CA LEU A 111 -5.40 -2.71 -10.33
C LEU A 111 -4.61 -3.98 -10.03
N ARG A 112 -4.75 -4.55 -8.82
CA ARG A 112 -4.13 -5.83 -8.39
C ARG A 112 -4.60 -7.05 -9.18
N THR A 113 -5.76 -6.98 -9.81
CA THR A 113 -6.29 -8.07 -10.66
C THR A 113 -5.77 -8.04 -12.09
N LEU A 114 -5.08 -6.96 -12.49
CA LEU A 114 -4.71 -6.72 -13.90
C LEU A 114 -3.28 -7.16 -14.21
N CYS A 115 -3.08 -7.67 -15.42
CA CYS A 115 -1.77 -8.02 -15.98
C CYS A 115 -1.02 -6.78 -16.50
N PRO A 116 0.33 -6.82 -16.55
CA PRO A 116 1.15 -5.79 -17.19
C PRO A 116 0.66 -5.43 -18.61
N GLY A 117 0.82 -4.15 -18.99
CA GLY A 117 0.39 -3.63 -20.30
C GLY A 117 -1.11 -3.34 -20.43
N SER A 118 -1.94 -3.73 -19.45
CA SER A 118 -3.37 -3.43 -19.43
C SER A 118 -3.62 -1.92 -19.39
N SER A 119 -4.67 -1.46 -20.08
CA SER A 119 -5.10 -0.05 -20.05
C SER A 119 -6.26 0.12 -19.09
N VAL A 120 -6.19 1.11 -18.20
CA VAL A 120 -7.18 1.35 -17.16
C VAL A 120 -7.59 2.81 -17.15
N ARG A 121 -8.90 3.07 -17.14
CA ARG A 121 -9.47 4.40 -16.91
C ARG A 121 -10.29 4.40 -15.64
N VAL A 122 -9.95 5.29 -14.72
CA VAL A 122 -10.69 5.47 -13.46
C VAL A 122 -11.32 6.85 -13.46
N ARG A 123 -12.65 6.88 -13.36
CA ARG A 123 -13.41 8.13 -13.17
C ARG A 123 -14.03 8.15 -11.79
N VAL A 124 -13.79 9.22 -11.04
CA VAL A 124 -14.33 9.43 -9.70
C VAL A 124 -15.20 10.69 -9.72
N ARG A 125 -16.44 10.58 -9.27
CA ARG A 125 -17.40 11.70 -9.28
C ARG A 125 -18.22 11.76 -7.99
N GLY A 126 -18.63 12.98 -7.63
CA GLY A 126 -19.63 13.25 -6.59
C GLY A 126 -19.06 13.75 -5.26
N ALA A 127 -19.90 14.45 -4.50
CA ALA A 127 -19.56 15.08 -3.22
C ALA A 127 -20.18 14.36 -2.01
N ARG A 128 -21.46 13.98 -2.11
CA ARG A 128 -22.20 13.25 -1.07
C ARG A 128 -22.19 11.73 -1.28
N PHE A 129 -22.15 11.32 -2.55
CA PHE A 129 -21.96 9.94 -2.97
C PHE A 129 -20.78 9.91 -3.95
N VAL A 130 -19.76 9.14 -3.62
CA VAL A 130 -18.64 8.88 -4.52
C VAL A 130 -19.03 7.76 -5.45
N ARG A 131 -18.93 8.04 -6.75
CA ARG A 131 -19.09 7.06 -7.83
C ARG A 131 -17.72 6.82 -8.44
N VAL A 132 -17.29 5.57 -8.45
CA VAL A 132 -16.06 5.13 -9.10
C VAL A 132 -16.45 4.27 -10.30
N HIS A 133 -16.01 4.66 -11.49
CA HIS A 133 -16.13 3.85 -12.69
C HIS A 133 -14.72 3.47 -13.14
N ILE A 134 -14.44 2.18 -13.18
CA ILE A 134 -13.19 1.64 -13.70
C ILE A 134 -13.49 0.92 -15.02
N THR A 135 -12.71 1.22 -16.04
CA THR A 135 -12.74 0.51 -17.32
C THR A 135 -11.36 -0.06 -17.56
N ASP A 136 -11.25 -1.37 -17.73
CA ASP A 136 -10.00 -2.04 -18.07
C ASP A 136 -10.08 -2.80 -19.38
N ALA A 137 -8.98 -2.78 -20.12
CA ALA A 137 -8.77 -3.59 -21.32
C ALA A 137 -7.44 -4.34 -21.16
N GLN A 138 -7.51 -5.67 -21.20
CA GLN A 138 -6.33 -6.54 -21.15
C GLN A 138 -6.01 -7.06 -22.56
N PRO A 139 -4.74 -7.42 -22.85
CA PRO A 139 -4.30 -7.80 -24.20
C PRO A 139 -5.11 -8.94 -24.85
N ASP A 140 -5.67 -9.84 -24.03
CA ASP A 140 -6.36 -11.06 -24.48
C ASP A 140 -7.79 -11.17 -23.94
N ARG A 141 -8.39 -10.05 -23.52
CA ARG A 141 -9.77 -10.03 -22.97
C ARG A 141 -10.58 -8.86 -23.49
N SER A 142 -11.90 -9.07 -23.56
CA SER A 142 -12.86 -7.99 -23.81
C SER A 142 -12.76 -6.92 -22.72
N THR A 143 -13.09 -5.68 -23.10
CA THR A 143 -13.10 -4.55 -22.16
C THR A 143 -14.12 -4.79 -21.05
N ARG A 144 -13.71 -4.57 -19.80
CA ARG A 144 -14.56 -4.72 -18.61
C ARG A 144 -14.88 -3.37 -17.98
N HIS A 145 -16.08 -3.28 -17.42
CA HIS A 145 -16.60 -2.10 -16.76
C HIS A 145 -16.99 -2.43 -15.33
N HIS A 146 -16.38 -1.73 -14.38
CA HIS A 146 -16.63 -1.89 -12.96
C HIS A 146 -17.16 -0.58 -12.39
N ARG A 147 -18.23 -0.65 -11.60
CA ARG A 147 -18.88 0.54 -11.03
C ARG A 147 -19.11 0.31 -9.55
N ALA A 148 -18.69 1.27 -8.74
CA ALA A 148 -18.93 1.29 -7.31
C ALA A 148 -19.52 2.64 -6.89
N VAL A 149 -20.46 2.62 -5.97
CA VAL A 149 -21.07 3.82 -5.41
C VAL A 149 -21.14 3.68 -3.90
N PHE A 150 -20.62 4.67 -3.18
CA PHE A 150 -20.69 4.70 -1.73
C PHE A 150 -20.86 6.13 -1.22
N ARG A 151 -21.39 6.27 -0.01
CA ARG A 151 -21.62 7.58 0.62
C ARG A 151 -20.30 8.14 1.15
N CYS A 152 -20.07 9.44 0.98
CA CYS A 152 -19.11 10.17 1.81
C CYS A 152 -19.70 10.22 3.22
N ALA A 153 -19.04 9.60 4.18
CA ALA A 153 -19.28 9.86 5.59
C ALA A 153 -18.48 11.10 6.00
#